data_AF-A0A6L9XWQ4-F1
#
_entry.id   AF-A0A6L9XWQ4-F1
#
_cell.length_a   1.000
_cell.length_b   1.000
_cell.length_c   1.000
_cell.angle_alpha   90.00
_cell.angle_beta   90.00
_cell.angle_gamma   90.00
#
_symmetry.space_group_name_H-M   'P 1'
#
loop_
_entity.id
_entity.type
_entity.pdbx_description
1 polymer ?
#
loop_
_entity_poly.entity_id
_entity_poly.type
_entity_poly.pdbx_seq_one_letter_code
_entity_poly.pdbx_strand_id
1 'polypeptide(L)' 'MSVNDLDEDKAVSEVADRLAERFPSVPRSRIDEIVQSEREALDGKPIRDYIPVLVEHRAKARLRDELTASA' A
#
# COMPACT_ATOMS: atom_id res chain seq x y z
N MET A 1 -0.97 13.62 16.59
CA MET A 1 -1.29 13.40 15.18
C MET A 1 -0.78 14.62 14.44
N SER A 2 0.36 14.48 13.78
CA SER A 2 0.99 15.56 13.02
C SER A 2 0.24 15.69 11.69
N VAL A 3 0.26 16.88 11.07
CA VAL A 3 -0.35 17.10 9.75
C VAL A 3 0.15 16.12 8.69
N ASN A 4 1.41 15.69 8.80
CA ASN A 4 2.02 14.69 7.92
C ASN A 4 1.39 13.30 8.02
N ASP A 5 0.87 12.92 9.19
CA ASP A 5 0.23 11.61 9.40
C ASP A 5 -1.11 11.55 8.64
N LEU A 6 -1.86 12.66 8.61
CA LEU A 6 -3.13 12.78 7.88
C LEU A 6 -2.91 12.77 6.36
N ASP A 7 -1.89 13.48 5.88
CA ASP A 7 -1.54 13.49 4.46
C ASP A 7 -1.01 12.13 4.00
N GLU A 8 -0.25 11.44 4.86
CA GLU A 8 0.17 10.06 4.62
C GLU A 8 -1.03 9.11 4.53
N ASP A 9 -1.94 9.13 5.50
CA ASP A 9 -3.10 8.22 5.52
C ASP A 9 -3.95 8.39 4.25
N LYS A 10 -4.15 9.64 3.83
CA LYS A 10 -4.85 9.93 2.58
C LYS A 10 -4.08 9.41 1.37
N ALA A 11 -2.78 9.69 1.28
CA ALA A 11 -1.95 9.22 0.17
C ALA A 11 -1.88 7.69 0.09
N VAL A 12 -1.85 7.01 1.23
CA VAL A 12 -1.87 5.54 1.33
C VAL A 12 -3.25 4.98 0.90
N SER A 13 -4.34 5.64 1.26
CA SER A 13 -5.68 5.26 0.74
C SER A 13 -5.74 5.39 -0.79
N GLU A 14 -5.23 6.48 -1.35
CA GLU A 14 -5.20 6.68 -2.81
C GLU A 14 -4.32 5.63 -3.52
N VAL A 15 -3.22 5.18 -2.89
CA VAL A 15 -2.42 4.05 -3.37
C VAL A 15 -3.26 2.78 -3.46
N ALA A 16 -4.03 2.48 -2.41
CA ALA A 16 -4.84 1.29 -2.34
C ALA A 16 -5.94 1.27 -3.43
N ASP A 17 -6.53 2.43 -3.73
CA ASP A 17 -7.50 2.58 -4.81
C ASP A 17 -6.85 2.36 -6.20
N ARG A 18 -5.66 2.95 -6.45
CA ARG A 18 -4.90 2.71 -7.69
C ARG A 18 -4.54 1.23 -7.88
N LEU A 19 -4.19 0.54 -6.79
CA LEU A 19 -3.89 -0.89 -6.84
C LEU A 19 -5.15 -1.70 -7.15
N ALA A 20 -6.31 -1.34 -6.59
CA ALA A 20 -7.58 -2.00 -6.88
C ALA A 20 -7.98 -1.88 -8.35
N GLU A 21 -7.80 -0.71 -8.96
CA GLU A 21 -8.01 -0.52 -10.40
C GLU A 21 -7.06 -1.39 -11.25
N ARG A 22 -5.81 -1.56 -10.79
CA ARG A 22 -4.77 -2.27 -11.53
C ARG A 22 -4.83 -3.79 -11.36
N PHE A 23 -5.38 -4.27 -10.26
CA PHE A 23 -5.51 -5.68 -9.92
C PHE A 23 -6.99 -6.05 -9.66
N PRO A 24 -7.87 -5.95 -10.69
CA PRO A 24 -9.31 -6.15 -10.51
C PRO A 24 -9.69 -7.59 -10.10
N SER A 25 -8.79 -8.55 -10.28
CA SER A 25 -8.95 -9.93 -9.84
C SER A 25 -8.68 -10.15 -8.35
N VAL A 26 -8.11 -9.17 -7.65
CA VAL A 26 -7.79 -9.25 -6.22
C VAL A 26 -8.84 -8.47 -5.42
N PRO A 27 -9.44 -9.06 -4.36
CA PRO A 27 -10.41 -8.36 -3.53
C PRO A 27 -9.84 -7.08 -2.89
N ARG A 28 -10.63 -6.00 -2.87
CA ARG A 28 -10.23 -4.70 -2.26
C ARG A 28 -9.70 -4.86 -0.83
N SER A 29 -10.36 -5.70 -0.02
CA SER A 29 -9.94 -5.98 1.35
C SER A 29 -8.54 -6.58 1.44
N ARG A 30 -8.16 -7.43 0.49
CA ARG A 30 -6.81 -8.02 0.44
C ARG A 30 -5.76 -6.97 0.07
N ILE A 31 -6.11 -6.05 -0.82
CA ILE A 31 -5.25 -4.92 -1.19
C ILE A 31 -5.04 -4.01 0.02
N ASP A 32 -6.11 -3.69 0.77
CA ASP A 32 -6.02 -2.91 2.01
C ASP A 32 -5.11 -3.57 3.05
N GLU A 33 -5.27 -4.88 3.28
CA GLU A 33 -4.40 -5.64 4.19
C GLU A 33 -2.92 -5.54 3.80
N ILE A 34 -2.62 -5.70 2.50
CA ILE A 34 -1.24 -5.62 2.01
C ILE A 34 -0.69 -4.21 2.18
N VAL A 35 -1.43 -3.19 1.75
CA VAL A 35 -1.04 -1.78 1.86
C VAL A 35 -0.77 -1.40 3.32
N GLN A 36 -1.66 -1.79 4.23
CA GLN A 36 -1.52 -1.53 5.65
C GLN A 36 -0.29 -2.26 6.24
N SER A 37 -0.09 -3.53 5.89
CA SER A 37 1.08 -4.30 6.34
C SER A 37 2.40 -3.68 5.88
N GLU A 38 2.47 -3.20 4.64
CA GLU A 38 3.66 -2.52 4.11
C GLU A 38 3.89 -1.16 4.77
N ARG A 39 2.82 -0.44 5.13
CA ARG A 39 2.91 0.82 5.88
C ARG A 39 3.46 0.60 7.29
N GLU A 40 2.92 -0.38 8.01
CA GLU A 40 3.40 -0.76 9.36
C GLU A 40 4.87 -1.21 9.34
N ALA A 41 5.30 -1.90 8.28
CA ALA A 41 6.70 -2.29 8.10
C ALA A 41 7.67 -1.09 7.91
N LEU A 42 7.14 0.11 7.67
CA LEU A 42 7.90 1.35 7.53
C LEU A 42 7.81 2.26 8.76
N ASP A 43 7.07 1.86 9.80
CA ASP A 43 6.96 2.62 11.03
C ASP A 43 8.31 2.80 11.74
N GLY A 44 8.44 3.91 12.47
CA GLY A 44 9.66 4.28 13.19
C GLY A 44 10.66 5.14 12.40
N LYS A 45 10.33 5.52 11.15
CA LYS A 45 11.15 6.45 10.35
C LYS A 45 10.69 7.90 10.54
N PRO A 46 11.61 8.87 10.72
CA PRO A 46 11.26 10.28 10.94
C PRO A 46 10.83 11.03 9.68
N ILE A 47 11.12 10.50 8.48
CA ILE A 47 10.73 11.10 7.20
C ILE A 47 9.68 10.20 6.56
N ARG A 48 8.44 10.70 6.48
CA ARG A 48 7.27 9.90 6.09
C ARG A 48 6.74 10.23 4.68
N ASP A 49 7.28 11.25 4.02
CA ASP A 49 6.84 11.70 2.69
C ASP A 49 7.01 10.63 1.58
N TYR A 50 7.94 9.70 1.77
CA TYR A 50 8.20 8.61 0.83
C TYR A 50 7.42 7.33 1.15
N ILE A 51 6.69 7.27 2.29
CA ILE A 51 5.93 6.08 2.68
C ILE A 51 4.92 5.66 1.62
N PRO A 52 4.07 6.55 1.06
CA PRO A 52 3.09 6.14 0.05
C PRO A 52 3.72 5.48 -1.18
N VAL A 53 4.85 6.02 -1.65
CA VAL A 53 5.57 5.50 -2.82
C VAL A 53 6.18 4.11 -2.54
N LEU A 54 6.76 3.94 -1.35
CA LEU A 54 7.35 2.66 -0.94
C LEU A 54 6.28 1.59 -0.74
N VAL A 55 5.16 1.96 -0.11
CA VAL A 55 4.00 1.09 0.09
C VAL A 55 3.43 0.64 -1.26
N GLU A 56 3.20 1.56 -2.19
CA GLU A 56 2.71 1.23 -3.54
C GLU A 56 3.64 0.25 -4.25
N HIS A 57 4.95 0.52 -4.22
CA HIS A 57 5.93 -0.33 -4.89
C HIS A 57 5.95 -1.76 -4.32
N ARG A 58 5.99 -1.90 -3.00
CA ARG A 58 6.04 -3.21 -2.33
C ARG A 58 4.74 -3.97 -2.47
N ALA A 59 3.60 -3.29 -2.28
CA ALA A 59 2.28 -3.90 -2.45
C ALA A 59 2.08 -4.41 -3.89
N LYS A 60 2.49 -3.64 -4.89
CA LYS A 60 2.44 -4.04 -6.29
C LYS A 60 3.31 -5.27 -6.59
N ALA A 61 4.52 -5.35 -6.01
CA ALA A 61 5.38 -6.52 -6.16
C ALA A 61 4.71 -7.77 -5.56
N ARG A 62 4.24 -7.67 -4.32
CA ARG A 62 3.55 -8.76 -3.62
C ARG A 62 2.30 -9.25 -4.34
N LEU A 63 1.46 -8.34 -4.84
CA LEU A 63 0.26 -8.69 -5.60
C LEU A 63 0.59 -9.44 -6.89
N ARG A 64 1.67 -9.07 -7.58
CA ARG A 64 2.14 -9.81 -8.76
C ARG A 64 2.62 -11.21 -8.41
N ASP A 65 3.34 -11.35 -7.30
CA ASP A 65 3.83 -12.65 -6.84
C ASP A 65 2.66 -13.56 -6.44
N GLU A 66 1.66 -13.02 -5.72
CA GLU A 66 0.43 -13.76 -5.36
C GLU A 66 -0.35 -14.23 -6.60
N LEU A 67 -0.45 -13.40 -7.65
CA LEU A 67 -1.11 -13.79 -8.92
C LEU A 67 -0.30 -14.82 -9.72
N THR A 68 1.04 -14.76 -9.65
CA THR A 68 1.90 -15.72 -10.35
C THR A 68 1.93 -17.06 -9.64
N ALA A 69 1.86 -17.08 -8.31
CA ALA A 69 1.81 -18.31 -7.51
C ALA A 69 0.44 -19.03 -7.58
N SER A 70 -0.61 -18.32 -7.98
CA SER A 70 -1.97 -18.87 -8.14
C SER A 70 -2.29 -19.32 -9.58
N ALA A 71 -1.32 -19.20 -10.50
CA ALA A 71 -1.41 -19.62 -11.90
C ALA A 71 -0.70 -20.97 -12.13
#